data_AF-A0A069PEN0-F1
#
_entry.id   AF-A0A069PEN0-F1
#
_cell.length_a   1.000
_cell.length_b   1.000
_cell.length_c   1.000
_cell.angle_alpha   90.00
_cell.angle_beta   90.00
_cell.angle_gamma   90.00
#
_symmetry.space_group_name_H-M   'P 1'
#
loop_
_entity.id
_entity.type
_entity.pdbx_description
1 polymer ?
#
loop_
_entity_poly.entity_id
_entity_poly.type
_entity_poly.pdbx_seq_one_letter_code
_entity_poly.pdbx_strand_id
1 'polypeptide(L)'
;MKRLTRAPNLITAQHWVNVLVTAGVPCELHNRFLNGALGDIPADQCAPEIWIVDDRDEALAHGILERARSGPAQNARPWRCANCGETLEPQFTVCWQCGTARNPLDD
;
A
#
# COMPACT_ATOMS: atom_id res chain seq x y z
N MET A 1 10.49 -16.35 -2.12
CA MET A 1 9.06 -16.28 -2.47
C MET A 1 8.28 -16.75 -1.26
N LYS A 2 7.72 -15.80 -0.53
CA LYS A 2 7.09 -16.03 0.78
C LYS A 2 5.76 -15.30 0.87
N ARG A 3 4.73 -15.96 1.40
CA ARG A 3 3.41 -15.34 1.60
C ARG A 3 3.50 -14.34 2.75
N LEU A 4 3.23 -13.08 2.45
CA LEU A 4 3.26 -11.99 3.41
C LEU A 4 1.94 -11.91 4.18
N THR A 5 0.81 -11.84 3.47
CA THR A 5 -0.50 -11.70 4.10
C THR A 5 -1.65 -12.05 3.15
N ARG A 6 -2.86 -12.18 3.71
CA ARG A 6 -4.13 -12.27 2.97
C ARG A 6 -4.84 -10.93 3.04
N ALA A 7 -5.31 -10.45 1.90
CA ALA A 7 -6.10 -9.24 1.82
C ALA A 7 -7.61 -9.56 1.93
N PRO A 8 -8.41 -8.68 2.52
CA PRO A 8 -9.85 -8.90 2.70
C PRO A 8 -10.64 -8.86 1.38
N ASN A 9 -10.11 -8.18 0.36
CA ASN A 9 -10.70 -8.09 -0.97
C ASN A 9 -9.62 -7.65 -1.98
N LEU A 10 -9.97 -7.72 -3.27
CA LEU A 10 -9.02 -7.43 -4.36
C LEU A 10 -8.58 -5.97 -4.41
N ILE A 11 -9.45 -5.03 -4.04
CA ILE A 11 -9.13 -3.59 -4.04
C ILE A 11 -8.04 -3.30 -3.02
N THR A 12 -8.22 -3.79 -1.78
CA THR A 12 -7.21 -3.69 -0.73
C THR A 12 -5.91 -4.40 -1.13
N ALA A 13 -6.00 -5.58 -1.74
CA ALA A 13 -4.83 -6.30 -2.20
C ALA A 13 -4.01 -5.52 -3.24
N GLN A 14 -4.70 -4.94 -4.23
CA GLN A 14 -4.06 -4.13 -5.28
C GLN A 14 -3.45 -2.85 -4.71
N HIS A 15 -4.14 -2.21 -3.75
CA HIS A 15 -3.58 -1.06 -3.05
C HIS A 15 -2.28 -1.42 -2.32
N TRP A 16 -2.26 -2.51 -1.55
CA TRP A 16 -1.06 -2.98 -0.85
C TRP A 16 0.09 -3.33 -1.79
N VAL A 17 -0.18 -3.99 -2.93
CA VAL A 17 0.82 -4.24 -3.97
C VAL A 17 1.42 -2.93 -4.48
N ASN A 18 0.59 -1.93 -4.78
CA ASN A 18 1.07 -0.64 -5.29
C ASN A 18 1.98 0.04 -4.26
N VAL A 19 1.61 0.02 -2.98
CA VAL A 19 2.42 0.63 -1.90
C VAL A 19 3.76 -0.10 -1.74
N LEU A 20 3.78 -1.44 -1.76
CA LEU A 20 5.00 -2.24 -1.65
C LEU A 20 5.94 -2.00 -2.84
N VAL A 21 5.43 -2.05 -4.07
CA VAL A 21 6.22 -1.82 -5.28
C VAL A 21 6.79 -0.41 -5.33
N THR A 22 6.01 0.60 -4.92
CA THR A 22 6.49 2.00 -4.84
C THR A 22 7.62 2.16 -3.81
N ALA A 23 7.58 1.38 -2.73
CA ALA A 23 8.64 1.33 -1.73
C ALA A 23 9.84 0.45 -2.13
N GLY A 24 9.85 -0.09 -3.35
CA GLY A 24 10.94 -0.91 -3.87
C GLY A 24 10.91 -2.36 -3.40
N VAL A 25 9.80 -2.86 -2.84
CA VAL A 25 9.62 -4.25 -2.43
C VAL A 25 8.89 -5.02 -3.54
N PRO A 26 9.56 -5.90 -4.31
CA PRO A 26 8.90 -6.68 -5.35
C PRO A 26 7.94 -7.70 -4.73
N CYS A 27 6.69 -7.71 -5.21
CA CYS A 27 5.67 -8.63 -4.73
C CYS A 27 4.71 -9.08 -5.84
N GLU A 28 4.08 -10.23 -5.62
CA GLU A 28 3.08 -10.83 -6.50
C GLU A 28 1.72 -10.92 -5.81
N LEU A 29 0.65 -10.81 -6.61
CA LEU A 29 -0.72 -11.00 -6.16
C LEU A 29 -1.26 -12.34 -6.64
N HIS A 30 -1.55 -13.22 -5.69
CA HIS A 30 -2.11 -14.55 -5.91
C HIS A 30 -3.61 -14.55 -5.61
N ASN A 31 -4.34 -15.53 -6.13
CA ASN A 31 -5.78 -15.69 -5.97
C ASN A 31 -6.64 -14.50 -6.46
N ARG A 32 -6.12 -13.72 -7.41
CA ARG A 32 -6.76 -12.52 -7.96
C ARG A 32 -8.17 -12.77 -8.53
N PHE A 33 -8.41 -13.95 -9.11
CA PHE A 33 -9.65 -14.26 -9.85
C PHE A 33 -10.51 -15.35 -9.17
N LEU A 34 -10.08 -15.86 -8.02
CA LEU A 34 -10.79 -16.97 -7.34
C LEU A 34 -12.15 -16.54 -6.75
N ASN A 35 -12.39 -15.25 -6.55
CA ASN A 35 -13.71 -14.74 -6.20
C ASN A 35 -14.79 -15.03 -7.26
N GLY A 36 -14.42 -15.30 -8.52
CA GLY A 36 -15.36 -15.73 -9.57
C GLY A 36 -15.85 -17.18 -9.42
N ALA A 37 -15.22 -17.97 -8.55
CA ALA A 37 -15.59 -19.35 -8.24
C ALA A 37 -16.31 -19.48 -6.88
N LEU A 38 -16.80 -18.35 -6.32
CA LEU A 38 -17.59 -18.36 -5.09
C LEU A 38 -18.84 -19.24 -5.30
N GLY A 39 -18.91 -20.36 -4.58
CA GLY A 39 -19.95 -21.38 -4.74
C GLY A 39 -19.39 -22.80 -4.85
N ASP A 40 -18.30 -22.97 -5.60
CA ASP A 40 -17.59 -24.25 -5.74
C ASP A 40 -16.38 -24.36 -4.80
N ILE A 41 -15.83 -23.22 -4.36
CA ILE A 41 -14.64 -23.14 -3.50
C ILE A 41 -14.99 -22.43 -2.18
N PRO A 42 -14.51 -22.92 -1.02
CA PRO A 42 -14.67 -22.25 0.26
C PRO A 42 -14.13 -20.80 0.24
N ALA A 43 -14.91 -19.86 0.78
CA ALA A 43 -14.60 -18.43 0.68
C ALA A 43 -13.24 -18.03 1.29
N ASP A 44 -12.76 -18.78 2.28
CA ASP A 44 -11.45 -18.61 2.92
C ASP A 44 -10.27 -18.98 2.01
N GLN A 45 -10.52 -19.79 0.96
CA GLN A 45 -9.54 -20.17 -0.05
C GLN A 45 -9.54 -19.21 -1.25
N CYS A 46 -10.55 -18.35 -1.37
CA CYS A 46 -10.67 -17.36 -2.44
C CYS A 46 -10.02 -16.00 -2.09
N ALA A 47 -9.57 -15.83 -0.85
CA ALA A 47 -8.96 -14.58 -0.41
C ALA A 47 -7.69 -14.26 -1.22
N PRO A 48 -7.54 -13.02 -1.75
CA PRO A 48 -6.32 -12.61 -2.42
C PRO A 48 -5.12 -12.66 -1.48
N GLU A 49 -3.99 -13.12 -1.98
CA GLU A 49 -2.77 -13.28 -1.20
C GLU A 49 -1.63 -12.45 -1.78
N ILE A 50 -0.86 -11.80 -0.91
CA ILE A 50 0.34 -11.05 -1.31
C ILE A 50 1.56 -11.86 -0.96
N TRP A 51 2.44 -12.03 -1.94
CA TRP A 51 3.68 -12.79 -1.83
C TRP A 51 4.86 -11.88 -2.14
N ILE A 52 5.86 -11.85 -1.27
CA ILE A 52 7.13 -11.14 -1.54
C ILE A 52 8.09 -12.06 -2.29
N VAL A 53 8.85 -11.48 -3.21
CA VAL A 53 9.81 -12.26 -4.02
C VAL A 53 10.98 -12.73 -3.17
N ASP A 54 11.50 -11.86 -2.31
CA ASP A 54 12.65 -12.10 -1.42
C ASP A 54 12.23 -12.11 0.05
N ASP A 55 12.58 -13.17 0.76
CA ASP A 55 12.22 -13.38 2.16
C ASP A 55 12.93 -12.38 3.09
N ARG A 56 14.04 -11.77 2.64
CA ARG A 56 14.78 -10.74 3.39
C ARG A 56 13.99 -9.44 3.53
N ASP A 57 13.03 -9.18 2.63
CA ASP A 57 12.21 -7.97 2.65
C ASP A 57 11.03 -8.06 3.62
N GLU A 58 10.82 -9.20 4.30
CA GLU A 58 9.64 -9.45 5.14
C GLU A 58 9.40 -8.36 6.21
N ALA A 59 10.45 -8.00 6.95
CA ALA A 59 10.33 -6.99 8.01
C ALA A 59 9.98 -5.60 7.45
N LEU A 60 10.61 -5.23 6.32
CA LEU A 60 10.33 -3.97 5.63
C LEU A 60 8.90 -3.95 5.07
N ALA A 61 8.49 -5.03 4.41
CA ALA A 61 7.18 -5.19 3.81
C ALA A 61 6.05 -5.09 4.86
N HIS A 62 6.21 -5.75 6.00
CA HIS A 62 5.26 -5.61 7.11
C HIS A 62 5.18 -4.18 7.63
N GLY A 63 6.32 -3.51 7.83
CA GLY A 63 6.34 -2.12 8.28
C GLY A 63 5.63 -1.16 7.31
N ILE A 64 5.76 -1.40 6.01
CA ILE A 64 5.06 -0.63 4.97
C ILE A 64 3.55 -0.89 5.03
N LEU A 65 3.12 -2.15 5.13
CA LEU A 65 1.70 -2.51 5.17
C LEU A 65 1.00 -1.97 6.41
N GLU A 66 1.66 -1.98 7.57
CA GLU A 66 1.08 -1.42 8.80
C GLU A 66 0.86 0.09 8.66
N ARG A 67 1.81 0.83 8.07
CA ARG A 67 1.61 2.26 7.77
C ARG A 67 0.45 2.48 6.79
N ALA A 68 0.33 1.65 5.75
CA ALA A 68 -0.77 1.74 4.79
C ALA A 68 -2.14 1.46 5.44
N ARG A 69 -2.18 0.59 6.46
CA ARG A 69 -3.40 0.26 7.22
C ARG A 69 -3.80 1.35 8.21
N SER A 70 -2.83 1.94 8.91
CA SER A 70 -3.08 2.98 9.92
C SER A 70 -3.41 4.33 9.31
N GLY A 71 -3.03 4.57 8.05
CA GLY A 71 -3.16 5.89 7.42
C GLY A 71 -2.21 6.92 8.03
N PRO A 72 -2.40 8.22 7.73
CA PRO A 72 -1.64 9.28 8.36
C PRO A 72 -1.86 9.26 9.88
N ALA A 73 -0.84 9.63 10.66
CA ALA A 73 -1.01 9.82 12.09
C ALA A 73 -2.15 10.83 12.36
N GLN A 74 -2.94 10.60 13.42
CA GLN A 74 -4.10 11.44 13.73
C GLN A 74 -3.76 12.93 13.95
N ASN A 75 -2.49 13.21 14.24
CA ASN A 75 -1.94 14.55 14.46
C ASN A 75 -1.03 15.03 13.31
N ALA A 76 -1.03 14.35 12.17
CA ALA A 76 -0.23 14.74 11.02
C ALA A 76 -0.68 16.12 10.51
N ARG A 77 0.27 17.00 10.24
CA ARG A 77 -0.01 18.40 9.88
C ARG A 77 -0.11 18.55 8.36
N PRO A 78 -0.92 19.50 7.88
CA PRO A 78 -0.84 19.93 6.50
C PRO A 78 0.58 20.42 6.17
N TRP A 79 1.02 20.20 4.94
CA TRP A 79 2.30 20.66 4.43
C TRP A 79 2.10 21.66 3.30
N ARG A 80 3.09 22.52 3.07
CA ARG A 80 3.05 23.52 2.01
C ARG A 80 4.00 23.14 0.89
N CYS A 81 3.51 23.12 -0.34
CA CYS A 81 4.32 22.82 -1.51
C CYS A 81 5.45 23.85 -1.69
N ALA A 82 6.70 23.39 -1.69
CA ALA A 82 7.87 24.26 -1.87
C ALA A 82 7.95 24.92 -3.26
N ASN A 83 7.24 24.38 -4.26
CA ASN A 83 7.25 24.90 -5.64
C ASN A 83 6.12 25.91 -5.91
N CYS A 84 4.86 25.53 -5.65
CA CYS A 84 3.71 26.38 -5.97
C CYS A 84 3.03 27.03 -4.76
N GLY A 85 3.44 26.69 -3.54
CA GLY A 85 2.92 27.28 -2.29
C GLY A 85 1.56 26.77 -1.82
N GLU A 86 0.99 25.77 -2.49
CA GLU A 86 -0.30 25.15 -2.13
C GLU A 86 -0.21 24.41 -0.79
N THR A 87 -1.27 24.47 0.01
CA THR A 87 -1.35 23.73 1.29
C THR A 87 -2.09 22.42 1.08
N LEU A 88 -1.43 21.32 1.43
CA LEU A 88 -1.95 19.97 1.25
C LEU A 88 -2.14 19.27 2.58
N GLU A 89 -3.19 18.46 2.67
CA GLU A 89 -3.42 17.59 3.82
C GLU A 89 -2.32 16.50 3.92
N PRO A 90 -2.04 15.98 5.14
CA PRO A 90 -0.92 15.07 5.40
C PRO A 90 -0.94 13.75 4.60
N GLN A 91 -2.11 13.29 4.16
CA GLN A 91 -2.25 12.07 3.35
C GLN A 91 -1.60 12.19 1.96
N PHE A 92 -1.39 13.42 1.46
CA PHE A 92 -0.79 13.63 0.16
C PHE A 92 0.73 13.65 0.26
N THR A 93 1.39 12.85 -0.57
CA THR A 93 2.85 12.83 -0.73
C THR A 93 3.32 13.60 -1.96
N VAL A 94 2.40 14.07 -2.79
CA VAL A 94 2.66 14.84 -4.02
C VAL A 94 1.66 16.00 -4.09
N CYS A 95 2.14 17.17 -4.51
CA CYS A 95 1.32 18.34 -4.72
C CYS A 95 0.30 18.08 -5.84
N TRP A 96 -0.99 18.11 -5.53
CA TRP A 96 -2.06 17.93 -6.51
C TRP A 96 -2.08 19.02 -7.60
N GLN A 97 -1.59 20.22 -7.28
CA GLN A 97 -1.60 21.35 -8.21
C GLN A 97 -0.40 21.37 -9.18
N CYS A 98 0.79 20.95 -8.76
CA CYS A 98 2.00 21.05 -9.59
C CYS A 98 2.85 19.78 -9.68
N GLY A 99 2.43 18.67 -9.04
CA GLY A 99 3.13 17.39 -9.10
C GLY A 99 4.45 17.32 -8.30
N THR A 100 4.82 18.37 -7.57
CA THR A 100 6.03 18.36 -6.74
C THR A 100 5.87 17.41 -5.55
N ALA A 101 6.79 16.47 -5.37
CA ALA A 101 6.80 15.56 -4.23
C ALA A 101 7.02 16.33 -2.90
N ARG A 102 6.37 15.87 -1.84
CA ARG A 102 6.59 16.36 -0.47
C ARG A 102 8.03 16.03 -0.05
N ASN A 103 8.71 16.96 0.59
CA ASN A 103 10.00 16.69 1.22
C ASN A 103 9.77 15.83 2.48
N PRO A 104 10.40 14.64 2.60
CA PRO A 104 10.25 13.77 3.75
C PRO A 104 10.73 14.38 5.08
N LEU A 105 11.49 15.48 5.04
CA LEU A 105 11.98 16.17 6.23
C LEU A 105 10.99 17.24 6.75
N ASP A 106 9.89 17.50 6.04
CA ASP A 106 8.89 18.50 6.43
C ASP A 106 7.80 17.92 7.38
N ASP A 107 8.18 17.02 8.29
CA ASP A 107 7.29 16.39 9.29
C ASP A 107 7.25 17.16 10.63
#